data_AF-A0A8S1VAU8-F1
#
_entry.id   AF-A0A8S1VAU8-F1
#
_cell.length_a   1.000
_cell.length_b   1.000
_cell.length_c   1.000
_cell.angle_alpha   90.00
_cell.angle_beta   90.00
_cell.angle_gamma   90.00
#
_symmetry.space_group_name_H-M   'P 1'
#
loop_
_entity.id
_entity.type
_entity.pdbx_description
1 polymer ?
#
loop_
_entity_poly.entity_id
_entity_poly.type
_entity_poly.pdbx_seq_one_letter_code
_entity_poly.pdbx_strand_id
1 'polypeptide(L)'
;MVTIKMEKKQVDGIFGLKMKKLTKRCTNTLYSFCQNLIFKFSGGGLYDDIDEYKTGQWIEISYNFFYDQQVTLNGEYQNGKKVGRWDIWIKHDEINKKIGGGFYDDSGHGHQVGKWVEFQSKGFDEIYTSNGLYCKSKKVGLWEINSINFNVQEYQTIQVVEIYMY
;
A
#
# COMPACT_ATOMS: atom_id res chain seq x y z
N MET A 1 13.68 35.90 20.49
CA MET A 1 12.98 34.72 19.94
C MET A 1 13.86 34.13 18.85
N VAL A 2 14.35 32.90 19.04
CA VAL A 2 15.10 32.16 18.02
C VAL A 2 14.10 31.34 17.24
N THR A 3 13.97 31.58 15.93
CA THR A 3 13.12 30.78 15.05
C THR A 3 13.98 29.68 14.45
N ILE A 4 13.84 28.45 14.95
CA ILE A 4 14.51 27.27 14.38
C ILE A 4 13.66 26.82 13.19
N LYS A 5 14.21 26.94 11.97
CA LYS A 5 13.64 26.28 10.79
C LYS A 5 14.01 24.81 10.85
N MET A 6 13.04 23.93 11.00
CA MET A 6 13.25 22.48 10.88
C MET A 6 13.10 22.06 9.41
N GLU A 7 14.12 21.38 8.88
CA GLU A 7 14.11 20.82 7.53
C GLU A 7 13.59 19.38 7.58
N LYS A 8 12.52 19.10 6.84
CA LYS A 8 11.89 17.76 6.78
C LYS A 8 12.80 16.76 6.06
N LYS A 9 13.06 15.61 6.68
CA LYS A 9 13.86 14.52 6.08
C LYS A 9 13.01 13.60 5.20
N GLN A 10 13.09 13.76 3.88
CA GLN A 10 12.51 12.81 2.92
C GLN A 10 13.43 11.60 2.72
N VAL A 11 12.93 10.40 2.96
CA VAL A 11 13.66 9.15 2.70
C VAL A 11 13.18 8.59 1.37
N ASP A 12 14.06 8.62 0.36
CA ASP A 12 13.81 7.87 -0.87
C ASP A 12 14.22 6.41 -0.63
N GLY A 13 13.38 5.44 -1.03
CA GLY A 13 13.72 4.02 -0.93
C GLY A 13 15.03 3.66 -1.66
N ILE A 14 15.52 2.43 -1.49
CA ILE A 14 16.81 1.93 -2.03
C ILE A 14 17.06 2.31 -3.51
N PHE A 15 16.00 2.41 -4.31
CA PHE A 15 16.06 2.85 -5.71
C PHE A 15 16.33 4.36 -5.90
N GLY A 16 15.80 5.23 -5.03
CA GLY A 16 16.00 6.68 -5.12
C GLY A 16 17.45 7.11 -4.87
N LEU A 17 18.17 6.43 -3.97
CA LEU A 17 19.58 6.73 -3.69
C LEU A 17 20.52 6.40 -4.86
N LYS A 18 20.28 5.29 -5.58
CA LYS A 18 21.08 4.94 -6.78
C LYS A 18 20.84 5.93 -7.92
N MET A 19 19.64 6.47 -8.05
CA MET A 19 19.28 7.39 -9.14
C MET A 19 19.80 8.82 -8.91
N LYS A 20 19.87 9.33 -7.66
CA LYS A 20 20.48 10.64 -7.37
C LYS A 20 21.93 10.75 -7.84
N LYS A 21 22.67 9.63 -7.86
CA LYS A 21 24.03 9.57 -8.42
C LYS A 21 24.04 9.63 -9.96
N LEU A 22 23.00 9.12 -10.62
CA LEU A 22 22.86 9.13 -12.09
C LEU A 22 22.35 10.49 -12.61
N THR A 23 21.51 11.20 -11.85
CA THR A 23 20.86 12.46 -12.28
C THR A 23 21.76 13.68 -12.28
N LYS A 24 22.97 13.62 -11.72
CA LYS A 24 23.94 14.74 -11.76
C LYS A 24 24.45 15.06 -13.19
N ARG A 25 24.07 14.25 -14.19
CA ARG A 25 24.53 14.30 -15.58
C ARG A 25 23.44 14.46 -16.65
N CYS A 26 22.15 14.47 -16.32
CA CYS A 26 21.07 14.49 -17.32
C CYS A 26 20.17 15.74 -17.21
N THR A 27 19.68 16.22 -18.35
CA THR A 27 18.81 17.41 -18.47
C THR A 27 17.48 17.25 -17.71
N ASN A 28 16.88 18.39 -17.31
CA ASN A 28 15.67 18.47 -16.48
C ASN A 28 14.48 17.62 -16.99
N THR A 29 14.39 17.33 -18.29
CA THR A 29 13.33 16.51 -18.89
C THR A 29 13.46 15.02 -18.53
N LEU A 30 14.67 14.46 -18.59
CA LEU A 30 14.97 13.09 -18.17
C LEU A 30 14.78 12.91 -16.66
N TYR A 31 14.99 13.96 -15.87
CA TYR A 31 14.74 13.95 -14.43
C TYR A 31 13.27 13.73 -14.10
N SER A 32 12.35 14.45 -14.75
CA SER A 32 10.90 14.28 -14.53
C SER A 32 10.41 12.89 -14.93
N PHE A 33 10.95 12.32 -16.02
CA PHE A 33 10.64 10.97 -16.48
C PHE A 33 11.16 9.91 -15.50
N CYS A 34 12.39 10.07 -15.02
CA CYS A 34 13.00 9.19 -14.03
C CYS A 34 12.33 9.27 -12.66
N GLN A 35 11.90 10.46 -12.21
CA GLN A 35 11.15 10.60 -10.96
C GLN A 35 9.80 9.89 -11.03
N ASN A 36 9.08 10.01 -12.16
CA ASN A 36 7.85 9.27 -12.37
C ASN A 36 8.08 7.75 -12.38
N LEU A 37 9.20 7.27 -12.92
CA LEU A 37 9.57 5.85 -12.87
C LEU A 37 9.92 5.38 -11.45
N ILE A 38 10.65 6.18 -10.67
CA ILE A 38 11.08 5.81 -9.30
C ILE A 38 9.87 5.69 -8.37
N PHE A 39 8.94 6.65 -8.39
CA PHE A 39 7.72 6.58 -7.57
C PHE A 39 6.81 5.41 -7.96
N LYS A 40 6.86 4.94 -9.21
CA LYS A 40 5.99 3.85 -9.70
C LYS A 40 6.35 2.47 -9.14
N PHE A 41 7.49 2.31 -8.47
CA PHE A 41 8.00 1.02 -7.96
C PHE A 41 8.59 1.09 -6.54
N SER A 42 8.51 2.23 -5.86
CA SER A 42 9.09 2.40 -4.52
C SER A 42 8.01 2.60 -3.46
N GLY A 43 8.05 1.78 -2.41
CA GLY A 43 7.42 2.13 -1.15
C GLY A 43 8.16 3.30 -0.48
N GLY A 44 7.46 4.02 0.37
CA GLY A 44 8.01 5.17 1.09
C GLY A 44 6.95 6.09 1.66
N GLY A 45 7.41 7.04 2.46
CA GLY A 45 6.61 8.08 3.08
C GLY A 45 7.48 9.00 3.93
N LEU A 46 6.85 9.76 4.82
CA LEU A 46 7.55 10.70 5.68
C LEU A 46 7.85 10.08 7.05
N TYR A 47 9.00 10.46 7.60
CA TYR A 47 9.34 10.22 8.99
C TYR A 47 9.25 11.53 9.76
N ASP A 48 8.86 11.46 11.02
CA ASP A 48 9.00 12.55 11.96
C ASP A 48 10.48 12.77 12.29
N ASP A 49 10.90 14.04 12.39
CA ASP A 49 12.31 14.41 12.56
C ASP A 49 12.82 14.16 14.00
N ILE A 50 11.92 13.99 14.98
CA ILE A 50 12.27 13.84 16.40
C ILE A 50 12.43 12.36 16.74
N ASP A 51 11.37 11.57 16.50
CA ASP A 51 11.30 10.17 16.94
C ASP A 51 11.56 9.16 15.80
N GLU A 52 11.78 9.63 14.57
CA GLU A 52 11.90 8.80 13.36
C GLU A 52 10.71 7.84 13.17
N TYR A 53 9.52 8.26 13.60
CA TYR A 53 8.28 7.52 13.36
C TYR A 53 7.70 7.82 11.99
N LYS A 54 7.11 6.81 11.35
CA LYS A 54 6.34 7.01 10.12
C LYS A 54 5.18 7.99 10.39
N THR A 55 5.02 8.98 9.53
CA THR A 55 3.96 9.99 9.59
C THR A 55 3.44 10.34 8.20
N GLY A 56 2.20 10.81 8.11
CA GLY A 56 1.55 11.24 6.87
C GLY A 56 1.27 10.09 5.89
N GLN A 57 1.24 10.40 4.60
CA GLN A 57 0.92 9.43 3.55
C GLN A 57 2.08 8.48 3.27
N TRP A 58 1.75 7.20 3.09
CA TRP A 58 2.68 6.11 2.90
C TRP A 58 2.22 5.15 1.82
N ILE A 59 3.21 4.60 1.13
CA ILE A 59 3.07 3.46 0.22
C ILE A 59 3.91 2.33 0.78
N GLU A 60 3.28 1.22 1.13
CA GLU A 60 3.95 0.00 1.53
C GLU A 60 3.96 -1.02 0.40
N ILE A 61 5.07 -1.71 0.26
CA ILE A 61 5.21 -2.81 -0.69
C ILE A 61 4.70 -4.08 0.00
N SER A 62 3.80 -4.82 -0.66
CA SER A 62 3.34 -6.14 -0.19
C SER A 62 4.49 -7.15 -0.16
N TYR A 63 4.43 -8.13 0.73
CA TYR A 63 5.41 -9.22 0.77
C TYR A 63 5.51 -9.99 -0.56
N ASN A 64 4.38 -10.11 -1.27
CA ASN A 64 4.28 -10.78 -2.57
C ASN A 64 4.56 -9.83 -3.74
N PHE A 65 5.54 -8.94 -3.60
CA PHE A 65 5.91 -8.01 -4.68
C PHE A 65 6.81 -8.72 -5.69
N PHE A 66 6.22 -9.12 -6.82
CA PHE A 66 6.92 -9.73 -7.94
C PHE A 66 7.07 -8.73 -9.08
N TYR A 67 7.95 -9.05 -10.04
CA TYR A 67 8.18 -8.19 -11.20
C TYR A 67 6.87 -7.94 -11.98
N ASP A 68 6.08 -9.01 -12.15
CA ASP A 68 4.84 -9.03 -12.93
C ASP A 68 3.61 -8.62 -12.10
N GLN A 69 3.70 -8.73 -10.77
CA GLN A 69 2.60 -8.43 -9.84
C GLN A 69 3.08 -7.54 -8.70
N GLN A 70 2.75 -6.27 -8.81
CA GLN A 70 3.19 -5.25 -7.86
C GLN A 70 2.03 -4.82 -7.01
N VAL A 71 1.98 -5.36 -5.79
CA VAL A 71 0.92 -5.01 -4.83
C VAL A 71 1.45 -3.99 -3.84
N THR A 72 0.76 -2.85 -3.73
CA THR A 72 1.06 -1.81 -2.74
C THR A 72 -0.12 -1.53 -1.83
N LEU A 73 0.18 -1.12 -0.61
CA LEU A 73 -0.79 -0.64 0.37
C LEU A 73 -0.57 0.85 0.60
N ASN A 74 -1.60 1.65 0.35
CA ASN A 74 -1.52 3.10 0.40
C ASN A 74 -2.41 3.58 1.54
N GLY A 75 -1.88 4.42 2.42
CA GLY A 75 -2.66 5.01 3.50
C GLY A 75 -1.83 5.92 4.38
N GLU A 76 -2.37 6.24 5.55
CA GLU A 76 -1.76 7.20 6.46
C GLU A 76 -1.16 6.53 7.70
N TYR A 77 -0.01 7.05 8.10
CA TYR A 77 0.63 6.78 9.37
C TYR A 77 0.53 8.00 10.29
N GLN A 78 0.31 7.75 11.57
CA GLN A 78 0.43 8.73 12.65
C GLN A 78 1.25 8.10 13.78
N ASN A 79 2.36 8.72 14.15
CA ASN A 79 3.27 8.24 15.21
C ASN A 79 3.67 6.76 15.04
N GLY A 80 3.98 6.35 13.80
CA GLY A 80 4.40 4.98 13.50
C GLY A 80 3.26 3.96 13.44
N LYS A 81 2.01 4.40 13.53
CA LYS A 81 0.81 3.54 13.49
C LYS A 81 -0.06 3.87 12.29
N LYS A 82 -0.64 2.84 11.65
CA LYS A 82 -1.58 3.02 10.55
C LYS A 82 -2.90 3.58 11.08
N VAL A 83 -3.44 4.58 10.41
CA VAL A 83 -4.72 5.23 10.77
C VAL A 83 -5.60 5.40 9.54
N GLY A 84 -6.91 5.56 9.77
CA GLY A 84 -7.87 5.87 8.72
C GLY A 84 -7.91 4.85 7.58
N ARG A 85 -8.15 5.36 6.36
CA ARG A 85 -8.35 4.55 5.16
C ARG A 85 -7.03 4.02 4.62
N TRP A 86 -7.00 2.72 4.32
CA TRP A 86 -5.92 2.05 3.61
C TRP A 86 -6.46 1.32 2.39
N ASP A 87 -5.80 1.51 1.25
CA ASP A 87 -6.19 0.92 -0.03
C ASP A 87 -5.12 -0.03 -0.55
N ILE A 88 -5.55 -1.16 -1.09
CA ILE A 88 -4.67 -2.15 -1.73
C ILE A 88 -4.77 -1.98 -3.24
N TRP A 89 -3.65 -1.67 -3.86
CA TRP A 89 -3.51 -1.52 -5.30
C TRP A 89 -2.67 -2.65 -5.86
N ILE A 90 -3.03 -3.11 -7.04
CA ILE A 90 -2.16 -3.95 -7.85
C ILE A 90 -1.85 -3.28 -9.16
N LYS A 91 -0.60 -3.42 -9.57
CA LYS A 91 -0.15 -3.12 -10.91
C LYS A 91 0.35 -4.40 -11.60
N HIS A 92 -0.26 -4.69 -12.73
CA HIS A 92 0.04 -5.82 -13.62
C HIS A 92 0.02 -5.28 -15.06
N ASP A 93 1.14 -5.36 -15.77
CA ASP A 93 1.34 -4.69 -17.06
C ASP A 93 1.00 -3.18 -17.02
N GLU A 94 0.07 -2.74 -17.86
CA GLU A 94 -0.44 -1.37 -17.94
C GLU A 94 -1.64 -1.12 -17.01
N ILE A 95 -2.13 -2.16 -16.33
CA ILE A 95 -3.29 -2.09 -15.45
C ILE A 95 -2.81 -1.67 -14.06
N ASN A 96 -3.39 -0.59 -13.53
CA ASN A 96 -3.27 -0.19 -12.13
C ASN A 96 -4.66 -0.16 -11.50
N LYS A 97 -4.94 -1.07 -10.57
CA LYS A 97 -6.29 -1.35 -10.09
C LYS A 97 -6.33 -1.46 -8.58
N LYS A 98 -7.30 -0.80 -7.97
CA LYS A 98 -7.62 -0.98 -6.56
C LYS A 98 -8.37 -2.30 -6.39
N ILE A 99 -7.80 -3.21 -5.60
CA ILE A 99 -8.35 -4.56 -5.37
C ILE A 99 -8.84 -4.76 -3.93
N GLY A 100 -8.52 -3.85 -3.03
CA GLY A 100 -9.03 -3.97 -1.66
C GLY A 100 -8.65 -2.81 -0.76
N GLY A 101 -8.59 -3.11 0.53
CA GLY A 101 -8.35 -2.14 1.58
C GLY A 101 -9.42 -2.16 2.67
N GLY A 102 -9.30 -1.25 3.62
CA GLY A 102 -10.22 -1.09 4.73
C GLY A 102 -9.79 0.06 5.62
N PHE A 103 -10.22 0.04 6.88
CA PHE A 103 -9.94 1.11 7.84
C PHE A 103 -9.17 0.61 9.04
N TYR A 104 -8.22 1.41 9.49
CA TYR A 104 -7.62 1.29 10.80
C TYR A 104 -8.31 2.26 11.77
N ASP A 105 -8.29 1.92 13.06
CA ASP A 105 -8.81 2.80 14.09
C ASP A 105 -8.01 4.11 14.16
N ASP A 106 -8.71 5.22 14.42
CA ASP A 106 -8.09 6.54 14.61
C ASP A 106 -7.57 6.72 16.05
N SER A 107 -7.69 5.68 16.90
CA SER A 107 -7.23 5.73 18.28
C SER A 107 -5.72 5.60 18.44
N GLY A 108 -5.00 5.46 17.32
CA GLY A 108 -3.54 5.34 17.28
C GLY A 108 -3.03 3.97 17.68
N HIS A 109 -3.91 2.97 17.84
CA HIS A 109 -3.45 1.59 18.12
C HIS A 109 -3.13 0.84 16.82
N GLY A 110 -3.69 1.30 15.69
CA GLY A 110 -3.48 0.69 14.39
C GLY A 110 -4.18 -0.66 14.25
N HIS A 111 -5.35 -0.82 14.87
CA HIS A 111 -6.15 -2.01 14.64
C HIS A 111 -7.06 -1.85 13.43
N GLN A 112 -7.23 -2.92 12.67
CA GLN A 112 -8.21 -2.96 11.58
C GLN A 112 -9.63 -2.97 12.17
N VAL A 113 -10.51 -2.18 11.57
CA VAL A 113 -11.92 -2.04 11.95
C VAL A 113 -12.84 -1.99 10.74
N GLY A 114 -14.08 -2.45 10.90
CA GLY A 114 -15.12 -2.33 9.90
C GLY A 114 -14.91 -3.24 8.68
N LYS A 115 -15.39 -2.80 7.52
CA LYS A 115 -15.31 -3.57 6.28
C LYS A 115 -13.89 -3.58 5.72
N TRP A 116 -13.44 -4.76 5.34
CA TRP A 116 -12.14 -4.98 4.71
C TRP A 116 -12.28 -5.87 3.49
N VAL A 117 -11.42 -5.62 2.52
CA VAL A 117 -11.16 -6.49 1.38
C VAL A 117 -9.66 -6.80 1.42
N GLU A 118 -9.34 -8.04 1.77
CA GLU A 118 -7.97 -8.54 1.78
C GLU A 118 -7.61 -9.18 0.45
N PHE A 119 -6.33 -9.16 0.12
CA PHE A 119 -5.77 -9.81 -1.05
C PHE A 119 -5.04 -11.09 -0.65
N GLN A 120 -5.25 -12.16 -1.42
CA GLN A 120 -4.49 -13.40 -1.36
C GLN A 120 -4.01 -13.75 -2.77
N SER A 121 -2.69 -13.88 -2.95
CA SER A 121 -2.13 -14.46 -4.17
C SER A 121 -2.11 -15.97 -4.02
N LYS A 122 -2.68 -16.68 -5.00
CA LYS A 122 -2.51 -18.12 -5.18
C LYS A 122 -1.96 -18.37 -6.58
N GLY A 123 -0.75 -17.89 -6.85
CA GLY A 123 -0.06 -18.09 -8.13
C GLY A 123 0.05 -16.82 -8.99
N PHE A 124 0.38 -17.02 -10.27
CA PHE A 124 0.81 -15.95 -11.18
C PHE A 124 -0.34 -15.22 -11.89
N ASP A 125 -1.51 -15.84 -12.06
CA ASP A 125 -2.57 -15.28 -12.94
C ASP A 125 -3.90 -15.03 -12.25
N GLU A 126 -4.09 -15.56 -11.04
CA GLU A 126 -5.35 -15.45 -10.31
C GLU A 126 -5.17 -14.74 -8.97
N ILE A 127 -6.03 -13.76 -8.75
CA ILE A 127 -6.07 -13.01 -7.50
C ILE A 127 -7.36 -13.33 -6.78
N TYR A 128 -7.22 -13.73 -5.53
CA TYR A 128 -8.33 -13.91 -4.64
C TYR A 128 -8.42 -12.70 -3.72
N THR A 129 -9.64 -12.21 -3.52
CA THR A 129 -9.93 -11.25 -2.48
C THR A 129 -10.88 -11.87 -1.48
N SER A 130 -10.71 -11.56 -0.20
CA SER A 130 -11.65 -11.96 0.84
C SER A 130 -12.21 -10.71 1.47
N ASN A 131 -13.53 -10.56 1.50
CA ASN A 131 -14.21 -9.40 2.04
C ASN A 131 -15.04 -9.78 3.26
N GLY A 132 -14.89 -9.00 4.32
CA GLY A 132 -15.60 -9.24 5.57
C GLY A 132 -15.40 -8.11 6.55
N LEU A 133 -15.62 -8.42 7.83
CA LEU A 133 -15.56 -7.44 8.91
C LEU A 133 -14.38 -7.72 9.84
N TYR A 134 -13.76 -6.64 10.28
CA TYR A 134 -12.75 -6.62 11.34
C TYR A 134 -13.27 -5.92 12.58
N CYS A 135 -12.95 -6.47 13.75
CA CYS A 135 -13.12 -5.82 15.05
C CYS A 135 -11.83 -5.95 15.84
N LYS A 136 -11.06 -4.87 16.01
CA LYS A 136 -9.76 -4.88 16.69
C LYS A 136 -8.77 -5.88 16.08
N SER A 137 -8.56 -5.80 14.76
CA SER A 137 -7.66 -6.70 13.99
C SER A 137 -8.02 -8.19 14.05
N LYS A 138 -9.26 -8.48 14.39
CA LYS A 138 -9.83 -9.82 14.48
C LYS A 138 -10.96 -9.97 13.46
N LYS A 139 -10.88 -10.96 12.57
CA LYS A 139 -11.89 -11.25 11.54
C LYS A 139 -13.18 -11.75 12.20
N VAL A 140 -14.28 -11.04 11.99
CA VAL A 140 -15.60 -11.38 12.53
C VAL A 140 -16.59 -11.68 11.41
N GLY A 141 -17.56 -12.55 11.69
CA GLY A 141 -18.72 -12.75 10.83
C GLY A 141 -18.44 -13.56 9.56
N LEU A 142 -19.21 -13.28 8.52
CA LEU A 142 -19.12 -13.94 7.22
C LEU A 142 -18.05 -13.25 6.37
N TRP A 143 -17.19 -14.07 5.76
CA TRP A 143 -16.21 -13.62 4.78
C TRP A 143 -16.53 -14.22 3.42
N GLU A 144 -16.71 -13.36 2.44
CA GLU A 144 -16.94 -13.76 1.05
C GLU A 144 -15.60 -13.75 0.32
N ILE A 145 -15.36 -14.76 -0.51
CA ILE A 145 -14.19 -14.84 -1.37
C ILE A 145 -14.61 -14.46 -2.79
N ASN A 146 -13.78 -13.70 -3.50
CA ASN A 146 -13.97 -13.36 -4.90
C ASN A 146 -12.67 -13.63 -5.66
N SER A 147 -12.75 -14.05 -6.93
CA SER A 147 -11.59 -14.13 -7.81
C SER A 147 -11.59 -12.98 -8.82
N ILE A 148 -10.39 -12.51 -9.15
CA ILE A 148 -10.13 -11.50 -10.16
C ILE A 148 -9.24 -12.16 -11.21
N ASN A 149 -9.76 -12.28 -12.43
CA ASN A 149 -9.02 -12.82 -13.57
C ASN A 149 -8.59 -11.66 -14.49
N PHE A 150 -7.29 -11.46 -14.67
CA PHE A 150 -6.77 -10.36 -15.50
C PHE A 150 -6.90 -10.62 -17.00
N ASN A 151 -6.94 -11.89 -17.42
CA ASN A 151 -7.01 -12.26 -18.83
C ASN A 151 -8.38 -11.95 -19.45
N VAL A 152 -9.43 -11.85 -18.63
CA VAL A 152 -10.81 -11.66 -19.11
C VAL A 152 -11.34 -10.26 -18.80
N GLN A 153 -10.62 -9.45 -18.02
CA GLN A 153 -11.10 -8.18 -17.44
C GLN A 153 -12.47 -8.27 -16.70
N GLU A 154 -12.99 -9.48 -16.47
CA GLU A 154 -14.25 -9.74 -15.80
C GLU A 154 -14.03 -10.25 -14.37
N TYR A 155 -14.93 -9.87 -13.47
CA TYR A 155 -14.98 -10.41 -12.12
C TYR A 155 -15.84 -11.66 -12.12
N GLN A 156 -15.31 -12.75 -11.56
CA GLN A 156 -16.12 -13.91 -11.24
C GLN A 156 -16.23 -14.00 -9.72
N THR A 157 -17.45 -13.82 -9.21
CA THR A 157 -17.74 -14.05 -7.80
C THR A 157 -17.90 -15.55 -7.60
N ILE A 158 -16.92 -16.17 -6.95
CA ILE A 158 -17.01 -17.55 -6.47
C ILE A 158 -17.40 -17.46 -4.99
N GLN A 159 -18.68 -17.61 -4.67
CA GLN A 159 -19.14 -17.54 -3.27
C GLN A 159 -18.62 -18.73 -2.47
N VAL A 160 -17.51 -18.53 -1.76
CA VAL A 160 -17.08 -19.37 -0.65
C VAL A 160 -17.26 -18.56 0.63
N VAL A 161 -18.00 -19.12 1.59
CA VAL A 161 -18.31 -18.48 2.86
C VAL A 161 -17.50 -19.15 3.97
N GLU A 162 -16.64 -18.37 4.61
CA GLU A 162 -15.98 -18.78 5.85
C GLU A 162 -16.63 -18.08 7.04
N ILE A 163 -16.91 -18.84 8.11
CA ILE A 163 -17.55 -18.34 9.32
C ILE A 163 -16.50 -18.25 10.44
N TYR A 164 -16.30 -17.04 10.96
CA TYR A 164 -15.44 -16.79 12.11
C TYR A 164 -16.30 -16.40 13.31
N MET A 165 -16.36 -17.27 14.32
CA MET A 165 -17.01 -17.01 15.61
C MET A 165 -15.96 -16.80 16.70
N TYR A 166 -16.17 -15.79 17.54
CA TYR A 166 -15.38 -15.51 18.74
C TYR A 166 -16.02 -16.12 19.98
#